data_AF-A0A3P7FHH5-F1
#
_entry.id   AF-A0A3P7FHH5-F1
#
_cell.length_a   1.000
_cell.length_b   1.000
_cell.length_c   1.000
_cell.angle_alpha   90.00
_cell.angle_beta   90.00
_cell.angle_gamma   90.00
#
_symmetry.space_group_name_H-M   'P 1'
#
loop_
_entity.id
_entity.type
_entity.pdbx_description
1 polymer ?
#
loop_
_entity_poly.entity_id
_entity_poly.type
_entity_poly.pdbx_seq_one_letter_code
_entity_poly.pdbx_strand_id
1 'polypeptide(L)'
;MHYRLESNQLLYIGLRDIDAPELKFIKELNIPYFTMHDVRRLGIGSVMETTLRTIGRFCPNCQIHLSFDIDGIDPKYAPSTGTPVPGGLSLEEAKYICKTLGQTADSPLVEVSSDLSKVADVEIGGLQGLRIPSFSQRWPIIPSTGHLGRLKSMVVAEVNASLGSVEEAKTTLRAALEIIKSALLVD
;
A
#
# COMPACT_ATOMS: atom_id res chain seq x y z
N MET A 1 10.41 -24.13 -3.38
CA MET A 1 9.40 -24.19 -2.29
C MET A 1 8.36 -23.14 -2.59
N HIS A 2 7.07 -23.51 -2.71
CA HIS A 2 5.99 -22.53 -2.82
C HIS A 2 5.60 -22.13 -1.40
N TYR A 3 5.84 -20.88 -1.02
CA TYR A 3 5.30 -20.35 0.23
C TYR A 3 3.81 -20.16 0.06
N ARG A 4 3.01 -20.86 0.86
CA ARG A 4 1.56 -20.72 0.91
C ARG A 4 1.21 -19.79 2.07
N LEU A 5 0.44 -18.75 1.79
CA LEU A 5 -0.12 -17.88 2.83
C LEU A 5 -1.38 -18.53 3.40
N GLU A 6 -1.47 -18.57 4.72
CA GLU A 6 -2.66 -18.98 5.46
C GLU A 6 -3.62 -17.79 5.61
N SER A 7 -4.92 -18.04 5.76
CA SER A 7 -5.93 -16.97 5.80
C SER A 7 -5.75 -15.99 6.97
N ASN A 8 -5.20 -16.45 8.09
CA ASN A 8 -4.88 -15.61 9.25
C ASN A 8 -3.61 -14.76 9.07
N GLN A 9 -2.92 -14.88 7.93
CA GLN A 9 -1.76 -14.08 7.55
C GLN A 9 -2.12 -12.98 6.54
N LEU A 10 -3.40 -12.87 6.17
CA LEU A 10 -3.92 -11.90 5.22
C LEU A 10 -4.76 -10.84 5.95
N LEU A 11 -4.69 -9.59 5.48
CA LEU A 11 -5.59 -8.52 5.88
C LEU A 11 -5.77 -7.56 4.71
N TYR A 12 -7.01 -7.25 4.37
CA TYR A 12 -7.32 -6.34 3.27
C TYR A 12 -7.81 -4.98 3.76
N ILE A 13 -7.41 -3.90 3.08
CA ILE A 13 -7.88 -2.53 3.34
C ILE A 13 -8.32 -1.92 2.02
N GLY A 14 -9.46 -1.24 2.02
CA GLY A 14 -9.94 -0.49 0.86
C GLY A 14 -10.76 -1.32 -0.13
N LEU A 15 -11.32 -2.43 0.32
CA LEU A 15 -12.22 -3.28 -0.47
C LEU A 15 -13.46 -2.49 -0.91
N ARG A 16 -13.74 -2.44 -2.23
CA ARG A 16 -14.86 -1.63 -2.77
C ARG A 16 -15.68 -2.27 -3.91
N ASP A 17 -15.07 -3.12 -4.74
CA ASP A 17 -15.73 -3.75 -5.90
C ASP A 17 -15.36 -5.22 -5.93
N ILE A 18 -15.95 -5.99 -5.00
CA ILE A 18 -15.62 -7.41 -4.79
C ILE A 18 -16.74 -8.26 -5.35
N ASP A 19 -16.38 -9.25 -6.14
CA ASP A 19 -17.32 -10.23 -6.64
C ASP A 19 -17.91 -11.09 -5.51
N ALA A 20 -19.20 -11.45 -5.61
CA ALA A 20 -19.88 -12.21 -4.57
C ALA A 20 -19.16 -13.53 -4.16
N PRO A 21 -18.53 -14.30 -5.08
CA PRO A 21 -17.72 -15.46 -4.71
C PRO A 21 -16.48 -15.10 -3.88
N GLU A 22 -15.77 -14.02 -4.21
CA GLU A 22 -14.58 -13.58 -3.47
C GLU A 22 -14.95 -13.14 -2.06
N LEU A 23 -16.02 -12.34 -1.92
CA LEU A 23 -16.53 -11.93 -0.62
C LEU A 23 -16.95 -13.13 0.23
N LYS A 24 -17.51 -14.17 -0.40
CA LYS A 24 -17.85 -15.42 0.27
C LYS A 24 -16.59 -16.13 0.79
N PHE A 25 -15.52 -16.24 -0.02
CA PHE A 25 -14.25 -16.83 0.41
C PHE A 25 -13.60 -16.04 1.55
N ILE A 26 -13.57 -14.71 1.48
CA ILE A 26 -13.03 -13.86 2.55
C ILE A 26 -13.75 -14.13 3.87
N LYS A 27 -15.08 -14.25 3.83
CA LYS A 27 -15.91 -14.54 5.01
C LYS A 27 -15.71 -15.97 5.53
N GLU A 28 -15.71 -16.96 4.66
CA GLU A 28 -15.54 -18.38 5.05
C GLU A 28 -14.16 -18.65 5.65
N LEU A 29 -13.11 -18.00 5.12
CA LEU A 29 -11.75 -18.12 5.59
C LEU A 29 -11.42 -17.22 6.80
N ASN A 30 -12.40 -16.42 7.27
CA ASN A 30 -12.26 -15.44 8.35
C ASN A 30 -11.08 -14.49 8.15
N ILE A 31 -10.84 -14.06 6.91
CA ILE A 31 -9.79 -13.09 6.60
C ILE A 31 -10.25 -11.71 7.10
N PRO A 32 -9.49 -11.02 7.97
CA PRO A 32 -9.81 -9.65 8.37
C PRO A 32 -9.79 -8.70 7.17
N TYR A 33 -10.80 -7.83 7.06
CA TYR A 33 -10.82 -6.81 6.01
C TYR A 33 -11.50 -5.52 6.46
N PHE A 34 -11.15 -4.43 5.78
CA PHE A 34 -11.84 -3.14 5.85
C PHE A 34 -12.29 -2.73 4.46
N THR A 35 -13.58 -2.45 4.32
CA THR A 35 -14.13 -1.89 3.08
C THR A 35 -13.85 -0.39 2.98
N MET A 36 -13.99 0.18 1.78
CA MET A 36 -13.98 1.65 1.65
C MET A 36 -15.09 2.30 2.49
N HIS A 37 -16.23 1.63 2.70
CA HIS A 37 -17.26 2.11 3.62
C HIS A 37 -16.74 2.22 5.05
N ASP A 38 -15.98 1.22 5.52
CA ASP A 38 -15.36 1.24 6.85
C ASP A 38 -14.30 2.34 6.96
N VAL A 39 -13.47 2.50 5.91
CA VAL A 39 -12.47 3.58 5.86
C VAL A 39 -13.12 4.95 5.96
N ARG A 40 -14.23 5.18 5.26
CA ARG A 40 -14.98 6.46 5.33
C ARG A 40 -15.65 6.68 6.67
N ARG A 41 -16.18 5.61 7.30
CA ARG A 41 -16.88 5.68 8.58
C ARG A 41 -15.95 5.85 9.78
N LEU A 42 -14.84 5.12 9.79
CA LEU A 42 -13.91 5.06 10.92
C LEU A 42 -12.74 6.04 10.77
N GLY A 43 -12.43 6.45 9.55
CA GLY A 43 -11.21 7.18 9.22
C GLY A 43 -9.99 6.27 9.12
N ILE A 44 -9.04 6.63 8.25
CA ILE A 44 -7.88 5.78 7.95
C ILE A 44 -6.98 5.55 9.18
N GLY A 45 -6.89 6.52 10.09
CA GLY A 45 -6.10 6.40 11.33
C GLY A 45 -6.58 5.25 12.21
N SER A 46 -7.88 5.18 12.49
CA SER A 46 -8.47 4.12 13.31
C SER A 46 -8.42 2.75 12.62
N VAL A 47 -8.54 2.71 11.29
CA VAL A 47 -8.34 1.49 10.50
C VAL A 47 -6.91 0.98 10.65
N MET A 48 -5.90 1.85 10.55
CA MET A 48 -4.49 1.47 10.70
C MET A 48 -4.15 1.05 12.12
N GLU A 49 -4.67 1.73 13.15
CA GLU A 49 -4.49 1.30 14.54
C GLU A 49 -5.06 -0.11 14.77
N THR A 50 -6.28 -0.35 14.27
CA THR A 50 -6.93 -1.66 14.37
C THR A 50 -6.17 -2.74 13.59
N THR A 51 -5.65 -2.38 12.41
CA THR A 51 -4.82 -3.25 11.56
C THR A 51 -3.56 -3.69 12.29
N LEU A 52 -2.78 -2.75 12.81
CA LEU A 52 -1.53 -3.05 13.52
C LEU A 52 -1.77 -3.86 14.80
N ARG A 53 -2.84 -3.57 15.53
CA ARG A 53 -3.26 -4.35 16.69
C ARG A 53 -3.65 -5.78 16.31
N THR A 54 -4.39 -5.94 15.21
CA THR A 54 -4.80 -7.24 14.68
C THR A 54 -3.56 -8.07 14.28
N ILE A 55 -2.64 -7.47 13.53
CA ILE A 55 -1.36 -8.11 13.13
C ILE A 55 -0.58 -8.54 14.37
N GLY A 56 -0.38 -7.65 15.35
CA GLY A 56 0.36 -7.96 16.57
C GLY A 56 -0.27 -9.06 17.43
N ARG A 57 -1.59 -9.25 17.37
CA ARG A 57 -2.29 -10.34 18.08
C ARG A 57 -2.12 -11.68 17.39
N PHE A 58 -2.19 -11.73 16.07
CA PHE A 58 -2.11 -12.97 15.30
C PHE A 58 -0.68 -13.41 15.03
N CYS A 59 0.24 -12.47 14.83
CA CYS A 59 1.62 -12.75 14.49
C CYS A 59 2.55 -11.72 15.18
N PRO A 60 2.85 -11.91 16.47
CA PRO A 60 3.79 -11.04 17.19
C PRO A 60 5.15 -11.04 16.51
N ASN A 61 5.75 -9.86 16.31
CA ASN A 61 7.07 -9.68 15.67
C ASN A 61 7.17 -10.23 14.24
N CYS A 62 6.05 -10.30 13.51
CA CYS A 62 6.05 -10.78 12.13
C CYS A 62 6.71 -9.79 11.15
N GLN A 63 7.13 -10.31 10.00
CA GLN A 63 7.49 -9.51 8.86
C GLN A 63 6.23 -9.22 8.04
N ILE A 64 5.91 -7.94 7.86
CA ILE A 64 4.77 -7.48 7.07
C ILE A 64 5.24 -7.32 5.62
N HIS A 65 4.50 -7.94 4.71
CA HIS A 65 4.58 -7.66 3.28
C HIS A 65 3.38 -6.80 2.89
N LEU A 66 3.62 -5.64 2.29
CA LEU A 66 2.57 -4.77 1.75
C LEU A 66 2.49 -4.96 0.24
N SER A 67 1.44 -5.64 -0.22
CA SER A 67 1.04 -5.58 -1.64
C SER A 67 0.08 -4.40 -1.79
N PHE A 68 0.50 -3.37 -2.51
CA PHE A 68 -0.28 -2.17 -2.76
C PHE A 68 -0.69 -2.15 -4.23
N ASP A 69 -1.97 -2.41 -4.49
CA ASP A 69 -2.54 -2.20 -5.81
C ASP A 69 -2.79 -0.71 -6.04
N ILE A 70 -2.20 -0.14 -7.10
CA ILE A 70 -2.37 1.29 -7.41
C ILE A 70 -3.83 1.60 -7.78
N ASP A 71 -4.58 0.62 -8.27
CA ASP A 71 -6.01 0.78 -8.53
C ASP A 71 -6.82 0.93 -7.23
N GLY A 72 -6.27 0.59 -6.08
CA GLY A 72 -6.88 0.82 -4.76
C GLY A 72 -7.11 2.30 -4.46
N ILE A 73 -6.41 3.18 -5.18
CA ILE A 73 -6.55 4.63 -5.09
C ILE A 73 -7.66 5.13 -6.01
N ASP A 74 -8.32 6.22 -5.62
CA ASP A 74 -9.33 6.87 -6.44
C ASP A 74 -8.73 7.27 -7.81
N PRO A 75 -9.42 6.97 -8.93
CA PRO A 75 -8.92 7.26 -10.29
C PRO A 75 -8.53 8.72 -10.53
N LYS A 76 -9.02 9.66 -9.71
CA LYS A 76 -8.57 11.07 -9.78
C LYS A 76 -7.08 11.25 -9.50
N TYR A 77 -6.44 10.30 -8.81
CA TYR A 77 -5.00 10.29 -8.53
C TYR A 77 -4.24 9.20 -9.30
N ALA A 78 -4.91 8.11 -9.67
CA ALA A 78 -4.33 7.00 -10.43
C ALA A 78 -5.27 6.60 -11.59
N PRO A 79 -5.36 7.41 -12.65
CA PRO A 79 -6.27 7.15 -13.77
C PRO A 79 -5.80 6.02 -14.70
N SER A 80 -4.50 5.72 -14.76
CA SER A 80 -3.91 4.75 -15.69
C SER A 80 -3.79 3.37 -15.06
N THR A 81 -4.93 2.74 -14.78
CA THR A 81 -5.02 1.38 -14.20
C THR A 81 -5.97 0.52 -15.02
N GLY A 82 -5.87 -0.82 -14.86
CA GLY A 82 -6.69 -1.77 -15.61
C GLY A 82 -8.19 -1.66 -15.31
N THR A 83 -8.54 -1.32 -14.06
CA THR A 83 -9.95 -1.27 -13.59
C THR A 83 -10.22 -0.04 -12.71
N PRO A 84 -10.30 1.18 -13.29
CA PRO A 84 -10.52 2.39 -12.50
C PRO A 84 -11.96 2.41 -11.94
N VAL A 85 -12.08 2.28 -10.61
CA VAL A 85 -13.37 2.33 -9.90
C VAL A 85 -13.39 3.53 -8.93
N PRO A 86 -14.33 4.48 -9.09
CA PRO A 86 -14.44 5.64 -8.20
C PRO A 86 -14.64 5.28 -6.73
N GLY A 87 -14.24 6.18 -5.82
CA GLY A 87 -14.46 6.01 -4.39
C GLY A 87 -13.37 5.19 -3.68
N GLY A 88 -12.20 5.03 -4.32
CA GLY A 88 -11.00 4.44 -3.72
C GLY A 88 -10.31 5.32 -2.68
N LEU A 89 -9.15 4.88 -2.19
CA LEU A 89 -8.35 5.65 -1.25
C LEU A 89 -7.93 6.99 -1.87
N SER A 90 -7.93 8.05 -1.08
CA SER A 90 -7.23 9.27 -1.50
C SER A 90 -5.71 9.06 -1.45
N LEU A 91 -4.96 9.86 -2.22
CA LEU A 91 -3.50 9.82 -2.18
C LEU A 91 -2.95 10.01 -0.76
N GLU A 92 -3.56 10.90 0.03
CA GLU A 92 -3.15 11.13 1.43
C GLU A 92 -3.46 9.94 2.34
N GLU A 93 -4.58 9.23 2.14
CA GLU A 93 -4.88 8.00 2.88
C GLU A 93 -3.89 6.89 2.51
N ALA A 94 -3.55 6.74 1.22
CA ALA A 94 -2.54 5.78 0.76
C ALA A 94 -1.15 6.07 1.35
N LYS A 95 -0.71 7.34 1.27
CA LYS A 95 0.53 7.81 1.89
C LYS A 95 0.53 7.56 3.39
N TYR A 96 -0.59 7.78 4.07
CA TYR A 96 -0.71 7.52 5.50
C TYR A 96 -0.51 6.04 5.83
N ILE A 97 -1.17 5.11 5.11
CA ILE A 97 -0.98 3.66 5.29
C ILE A 97 0.51 3.30 5.16
N CYS A 98 1.13 3.73 4.06
CA CYS A 98 2.52 3.42 3.75
C CYS A 98 3.48 4.01 4.77
N LYS A 99 3.26 5.27 5.19
CA LYS A 99 4.06 5.94 6.21
C LYS A 99 3.95 5.26 7.57
N THR A 100 2.74 4.90 7.99
CA THR A 100 2.50 4.18 9.24
C THR A 100 3.20 2.83 9.27
N LEU A 101 3.19 2.07 8.16
CA LEU A 101 3.93 0.82 8.05
C LEU A 101 5.44 1.04 7.95
N GLY A 102 5.89 2.06 7.22
CA GLY A 102 7.30 2.44 7.12
C GLY A 102 7.94 2.77 8.47
N GLN A 103 7.18 3.39 9.38
CA GLN A 103 7.62 3.66 10.77
C GLN A 103 7.88 2.38 11.60
N THR A 104 7.36 1.23 11.16
CA THR A 104 7.62 -0.07 11.80
C THR A 104 8.85 -0.79 11.24
N ALA A 105 9.38 -0.32 10.11
CA ALA A 105 10.46 -0.98 9.38
C ALA A 105 11.85 -0.65 9.95
N ASP A 106 12.75 -1.64 9.94
CA ASP A 106 14.18 -1.38 10.15
C ASP A 106 14.85 -0.96 8.82
N SER A 107 14.53 -1.65 7.73
CA SER A 107 14.98 -1.36 6.36
C SER A 107 14.04 -2.08 5.37
N PRO A 108 13.01 -1.40 4.85
CA PRO A 108 12.02 -2.00 3.95
C PRO A 108 12.57 -2.11 2.53
N LEU A 109 12.32 -3.25 1.87
CA LEU A 109 12.58 -3.42 0.44
C LEU A 109 11.33 -3.01 -0.35
N VAL A 110 11.45 -2.05 -1.26
CA VAL A 110 10.32 -1.60 -2.07
C VAL A 110 10.57 -1.93 -3.54
N GLU A 111 9.60 -2.59 -4.16
CA GLU A 111 9.62 -2.99 -5.57
C GLU A 111 8.38 -2.42 -6.27
N VAL A 112 8.51 -2.13 -7.57
CA VAL A 112 7.40 -1.68 -8.41
C VAL A 112 7.20 -2.71 -9.51
N SER A 113 6.08 -3.43 -9.46
CA SER A 113 5.69 -4.36 -10.51
C SER A 113 4.94 -3.58 -11.58
N SER A 114 5.60 -3.33 -12.71
CA SER A 114 5.07 -2.47 -13.76
C SER A 114 5.60 -2.83 -15.13
N ASP A 115 4.76 -2.63 -16.14
CA ASP A 115 5.14 -2.73 -17.56
C ASP A 115 5.76 -1.37 -17.98
N LEU A 116 6.99 -1.09 -17.53
CA LEU A 116 7.67 0.19 -17.71
C LEU A 116 8.17 0.44 -19.14
N SER A 117 7.86 -0.43 -20.10
CA SER A 117 8.40 -0.39 -21.46
C SER A 117 8.10 0.89 -22.24
N LYS A 118 7.20 1.77 -21.75
CA LYS A 118 6.88 3.07 -22.37
C LYS A 118 7.27 4.30 -21.53
N VAL A 119 7.85 4.12 -20.34
CA VAL A 119 8.19 5.24 -19.43
C VAL A 119 9.64 5.71 -19.61
N ALA A 120 10.41 5.09 -20.52
CA ALA A 120 11.80 5.44 -20.79
C ALA A 120 12.01 6.92 -21.24
N ASP A 121 10.97 7.59 -21.74
CA ASP A 121 11.03 9.00 -22.14
C ASP A 121 10.46 9.99 -21.11
N VAL A 122 9.94 9.49 -19.98
CA VAL A 122 9.62 10.36 -18.84
C VAL A 122 10.86 10.39 -17.96
N GLU A 123 11.56 11.52 -17.88
CA GLU A 123 12.62 11.74 -16.91
C GLU A 123 12.08 11.54 -15.48
N ILE A 124 12.01 10.29 -15.01
CA ILE A 124 11.91 9.97 -13.60
C ILE A 124 13.35 9.80 -13.12
N GLY A 125 14.10 10.90 -13.12
CA GLY A 125 15.49 11.00 -12.66
C GLY A 125 15.69 10.72 -11.16
N GLY A 126 14.74 10.05 -10.51
CA GLY A 126 14.75 9.77 -9.06
C GLY A 126 14.70 8.29 -8.69
N LEU A 127 14.45 7.35 -9.61
CA LEU A 127 14.32 5.93 -9.27
C LEU A 127 15.64 5.14 -9.37
N GLN A 128 16.61 5.62 -10.16
CA GLN A 128 17.95 5.03 -10.19
C GLN A 128 18.82 5.66 -9.08
N GLY A 129 18.97 4.96 -7.96
CA GLY A 129 19.95 5.31 -6.92
C GLY A 129 19.41 6.01 -5.68
N LEU A 130 18.15 5.80 -5.29
CA LEU A 130 17.62 6.31 -4.04
C LEU A 130 18.32 5.63 -2.83
N ARG A 131 19.40 6.25 -2.38
CA ARG A 131 20.13 5.87 -1.17
C ARG A 131 19.35 6.45 0.02
N ILE A 132 18.87 5.58 0.92
CA ILE A 132 18.10 5.95 2.11
C ILE A 132 18.87 7.02 2.90
N PRO A 133 18.44 8.29 2.93
CA PRO A 133 19.05 9.28 3.80
C PRO A 133 18.51 9.03 5.21
N SER A 134 19.40 8.82 6.18
CA SER A 134 18.99 8.84 7.59
C SER A 134 18.69 10.28 7.97
N PHE A 135 17.43 10.71 8.07
CA PHE A 135 17.16 12.00 8.73
C PHE A 135 15.85 12.12 9.50
N SER A 136 15.95 13.02 10.48
CA SER A 136 15.11 13.20 11.65
C SER A 136 14.00 14.23 11.43
N GLN A 137 12.76 13.77 11.26
CA GLN A 137 11.59 14.53 11.68
C GLN A 137 10.68 13.61 12.52
N ARG A 138 10.62 13.88 13.82
CA ARG A 138 9.81 13.13 14.78
C ARG A 138 8.36 13.60 14.69
N TRP A 139 7.54 12.85 13.95
CA TRP A 139 6.11 12.73 14.23
C TRP A 139 5.88 11.78 15.41
N PRO A 140 4.71 11.78 16.08
CA PRO A 140 4.43 10.91 17.21
C PRO A 140 4.74 9.46 16.82
N ILE A 141 5.84 8.96 17.36
CA ILE A 141 6.28 7.59 17.22
C ILE A 141 5.20 6.76 17.90
N ILE A 142 4.49 5.92 17.15
CA ILE A 142 3.71 4.85 17.77
C ILE A 142 4.76 4.02 18.50
N PRO A 143 4.73 3.95 19.85
CA PRO A 143 5.79 3.29 20.61
C PRO A 143 5.96 1.89 20.05
N SER A 144 7.18 1.53 19.65
CA SER A 144 7.55 0.18 19.26
C SER A 144 7.55 -0.70 20.51
N THR A 145 6.36 -0.99 21.04
CA THR A 145 6.18 -2.14 21.91
C THR A 145 6.61 -3.36 21.10
N GLY A 146 7.58 -4.12 21.58
CA GLY A 146 8.26 -5.24 20.88
C GLY A 146 7.39 -6.46 20.53
N HIS A 147 6.13 -6.22 20.14
CA HIS A 147 5.13 -7.16 19.70
C HIS A 147 4.49 -6.75 18.36
N LEU A 148 4.81 -5.56 17.82
CA LEU A 148 4.26 -5.09 16.55
C LEU A 148 5.00 -5.72 15.37
N GLY A 149 4.27 -6.10 14.32
CA GLY A 149 4.86 -6.52 13.05
C GLY A 149 5.67 -5.39 12.40
N ARG A 150 6.69 -5.75 11.64
CA ARG A 150 7.60 -4.82 10.97
C ARG A 150 7.50 -4.95 9.47
N LEU A 151 7.33 -3.83 8.76
CA LEU A 151 7.37 -3.83 7.30
C LEU A 151 8.73 -4.31 6.80
N LYS A 152 8.71 -5.40 6.03
CA LYS A 152 9.90 -6.02 5.44
C LYS A 152 10.01 -5.74 3.95
N SER A 153 8.89 -5.85 3.24
CA SER A 153 8.83 -5.57 1.82
C SER A 153 7.51 -4.96 1.40
N MET A 154 7.56 -4.20 0.32
CA MET A 154 6.40 -3.58 -0.31
C MET A 154 6.51 -3.76 -1.82
N VAL A 155 5.39 -4.10 -2.46
CA VAL A 155 5.26 -4.12 -3.92
C VAL A 155 4.14 -3.16 -4.28
N VAL A 156 4.40 -2.23 -5.20
CA VAL A 156 3.33 -1.47 -5.87
C VAL A 156 3.00 -2.19 -7.17
N ALA A 157 1.76 -2.66 -7.31
CA ALA A 157 1.28 -3.44 -8.45
C ALA A 157 0.39 -2.62 -9.37
N GLU A 158 0.10 -3.15 -10.57
CA GLU A 158 -0.84 -2.63 -11.58
C GLU A 158 -0.55 -1.19 -12.07
N VAL A 159 0.70 -0.74 -11.95
CA VAL A 159 1.11 0.54 -12.52
C VAL A 159 1.26 0.38 -14.03
N ASN A 160 0.20 0.69 -14.76
CA ASN A 160 0.13 0.54 -16.21
C ASN A 160 0.19 1.89 -16.93
N ALA A 161 1.41 2.36 -17.18
CA ALA A 161 1.65 3.60 -17.92
C ALA A 161 1.28 3.53 -19.41
N SER A 162 0.86 2.37 -19.91
CA SER A 162 0.37 2.21 -21.30
C SER A 162 -1.12 2.49 -21.45
N LEU A 163 -1.85 2.67 -20.35
CA LEU A 163 -3.29 2.97 -20.36
C LEU A 163 -3.55 4.47 -20.22
N GLY A 164 -4.49 4.97 -21.02
CA GLY A 164 -4.88 6.38 -21.03
C GLY A 164 -3.91 7.30 -21.79
N SER A 165 -4.03 8.59 -21.52
CA SER A 165 -3.17 9.64 -22.06
C SER A 165 -1.83 9.72 -21.33
N VAL A 166 -0.85 10.40 -21.95
CA VAL A 166 0.47 10.62 -21.36
C VAL A 166 0.39 11.36 -20.01
N GLU A 167 -0.56 12.29 -19.85
CA GLU A 167 -0.73 13.04 -18.60
C GLU A 167 -1.37 12.18 -17.49
N GLU A 168 -2.29 11.29 -17.83
CA GLU A 168 -2.86 10.30 -16.91
C GLU A 168 -1.80 9.31 -16.43
N ALA A 169 -0.94 8.84 -17.35
CA ALA A 169 0.18 7.95 -17.03
C ALA A 169 1.17 8.65 -16.08
N LYS A 170 1.56 9.89 -16.37
CA LYS A 170 2.40 10.72 -15.47
C LYS A 170 1.75 10.91 -14.10
N THR A 171 0.44 11.10 -14.04
CA THR A 171 -0.30 11.30 -12.79
C THR A 171 -0.24 10.05 -11.92
N THR A 172 -0.49 8.89 -12.52
CA THR A 172 -0.41 7.58 -11.86
C THR A 172 1.01 7.27 -11.39
N LEU A 173 2.03 7.55 -12.22
CA LEU A 173 3.43 7.35 -11.86
C LEU A 173 3.87 8.26 -10.70
N ARG A 174 3.42 9.52 -10.68
CA ARG A 174 3.65 10.44 -9.55
C ARG A 174 2.99 9.93 -8.27
N ALA A 175 1.75 9.45 -8.35
CA ALA A 175 1.06 8.86 -7.20
C ALA A 175 1.83 7.65 -6.65
N ALA A 176 2.25 6.73 -7.53
CA ALA A 176 3.07 5.58 -7.17
C ALA A 176 4.39 6.00 -6.48
N LEU A 177 5.08 7.01 -7.02
CA LEU A 177 6.30 7.54 -6.41
C LEU A 177 6.06 8.12 -5.01
N GLU A 178 5.01 8.91 -4.81
CA GLU A 178 4.67 9.51 -3.51
C GLU A 178 4.33 8.45 -2.46
N ILE A 179 3.69 7.36 -2.87
CA ILE A 179 3.39 6.20 -2.02
C ILE A 179 4.68 5.49 -1.58
N ILE A 180 5.57 5.22 -2.53
CA ILE A 180 6.88 4.59 -2.27
C ILE A 180 7.71 5.45 -1.33
N LYS A 181 7.80 6.76 -1.62
CA LYS A 181 8.47 7.74 -0.77
C LYS A 181 7.94 7.72 0.66
N SER A 182 6.61 7.68 0.81
CA SER A 182 5.96 7.61 2.10
C SER A 182 6.32 6.33 2.87
N ALA A 183 6.40 5.17 2.19
CA ALA A 183 6.85 3.92 2.81
C ALA A 183 8.32 3.94 3.22
N LEU A 184 9.17 4.62 2.44
CA LEU A 184 10.60 4.77 2.69
C LEU A 184 10.92 5.89 3.69
N LEU A 185 9.91 6.69 4.11
CA LEU A 185 10.06 7.86 4.97
C LEU A 185 11.02 8.90 4.39
N VAL A 186 10.95 9.11 3.07
CA VAL A 186 11.72 10.11 2.32
C VAL A 186 10.76 11.14 1.73
N ASP A 187 11.15 12.42 1.78
CA ASP A 187 10.38 13.53 1.19
C ASP A 187 10.87 13.85 -0.24
#